data_AF-A0A497K6N6-F1
#
_entry.id   AF-A0A497K6N6-F1
#
_cell.length_a   1.000
_cell.length_b   1.000
_cell.length_c   1.000
_cell.angle_alpha   90.00
_cell.angle_beta   90.00
_cell.angle_gamma   90.00
#
_symmetry.space_group_name_H-M   'P 1'
#
loop_
_entity.id
_entity.type
_entity.pdbx_description
1 polymer ?
#
loop_
_entity_poly.entity_id
_entity_poly.type
_entity_poly.pdbx_seq_one_letter_code
_entity_poly.pdbx_strand_id
1 'polypeptide(L)' 'MPVMDIGRVCLKVKGREQGERCVVLDVVDRNFVIVVGPNVKRRRVNMNHIKPLDEAVPLQRNATDEEAIAALG' A
#
# COMPACT_ATOMS: atom_id res chain seq x y z
N MET A 1 -17.05 7.04 -2.44
CA MET A 1 -16.04 6.11 -1.87
C MET A 1 -14.68 6.71 -2.12
N PRO A 2 -13.88 7.00 -1.10
CA PRO A 2 -12.54 7.56 -1.28
C PRO A 2 -11.66 6.53 -2.01
N VAL A 3 -11.02 6.97 -3.10
CA VAL A 3 -10.34 6.11 -4.09
C VAL A 3 -9.02 5.54 -3.54
N MET A 4 -8.46 6.17 -2.51
CA MET A 4 -7.27 5.72 -1.80
C MET A 4 -7.31 6.21 -0.36
N ASP A 5 -7.80 5.35 0.51
CA ASP A 5 -7.74 5.51 1.96
C ASP A 5 -6.74 4.53 2.57
N ILE A 6 -6.33 4.79 3.82
CA ILE A 6 -5.44 3.89 4.57
C ILE A 6 -6.05 2.49 4.60
N GLY A 7 -5.21 1.48 4.35
CA GLY A 7 -5.65 0.09 4.32
C GLY A 7 -6.12 -0.42 2.95
N ARG A 8 -6.12 0.42 1.91
CA ARG A 8 -6.37 -0.06 0.54
C ARG A 8 -5.24 -0.99 0.10
N VAL A 9 -5.60 -2.17 -0.43
CA VAL A 9 -4.63 -3.07 -1.06
C VAL A 9 -4.34 -2.58 -2.47
N CYS A 10 -3.07 -2.56 -2.82
CA CYS A 10 -2.55 -2.10 -4.08
C CYS A 10 -1.60 -3.13 -4.66
N LEU A 11 -1.57 -3.25 -5.98
CA LEU A 11 -0.56 -4.03 -6.69
C LEU A 11 0.40 -3.10 -7.39
N LYS A 12 1.69 -3.36 -7.24
CA LYS A 12 2.70 -2.56 -7.92
C LYS A 12 2.76 -2.96 -9.39
N VAL A 13 2.46 -2.00 -10.27
CA VAL A 13 2.44 -2.24 -11.73
C VAL A 13 3.80 -1.94 -12.35
N LYS A 14 4.63 -1.12 -11.70
CA LYS A 14 5.92 -0.67 -12.23
C LYS A 14 7.02 -0.69 -11.17
N GLY A 15 8.24 -1.07 -11.59
CA GLY A 15 9.46 -1.03 -10.77
C GLY A 15 10.01 -2.43 -10.46
N ARG A 16 10.99 -2.50 -9.55
CA ARG A 16 11.66 -3.76 -9.18
C ARG A 16 10.76 -4.78 -8.46
N GLU A 17 9.67 -4.31 -7.86
CA GLU A 17 8.70 -5.13 -7.13
C GLU A 17 7.38 -5.23 -7.92
N GLN A 18 7.46 -5.23 -9.25
CA GLN A 18 6.28 -5.35 -10.11
C GLN A 18 5.60 -6.71 -9.88
N GLY A 19 4.27 -6.70 -9.71
CA GLY A 19 3.48 -7.89 -9.41
C GLY A 19 3.29 -8.17 -7.92
N GLU A 20 4.01 -7.48 -7.05
CA GLU A 20 3.87 -7.64 -5.61
C GLU A 20 2.66 -6.88 -5.06
N ARG A 21 2.00 -7.50 -4.07
CA ARG A 21 0.92 -6.89 -3.30
C ARG A 21 1.49 -6.01 -2.20
N CYS A 22 0.84 -4.88 -1.97
CA CYS A 22 1.18 -3.94 -0.92
C CYS A 22 -0.08 -3.29 -0.38
N VAL A 23 0.02 -2.75 0.82
CA VAL A 23 -1.06 -2.02 1.48
C VAL A 23 -0.61 -0.59 1.75
N VAL A 24 -1.53 0.35 1.64
CA VAL A 24 -1.29 1.77 1.91
C VAL A 24 -1.35 2.02 3.42
N LEU A 25 -0.23 2.44 4.02
CA LEU A 25 -0.13 2.76 5.44
C LEU A 25 -0.49 4.22 5.75
N ASP A 26 -0.08 5.13 4.88
CA ASP A 26 -0.36 6.55 5.03
C ASP A 26 -0.31 7.25 3.66
N VAL A 27 -1.12 8.29 3.54
CA VAL A 27 -1.16 9.15 2.35
C VAL A 27 -0.42 10.43 2.72
N VAL A 28 0.79 10.59 2.19
CA VAL A 28 1.64 11.75 2.49
C VAL A 28 1.14 12.97 1.73
N ASP A 29 0.86 12.78 0.44
CA ASP A 29 0.45 13.82 -0.50
C ASP A 29 -0.54 13.26 -1.51
N ARG A 30 -1.07 14.12 -2.38
CA ARG A 30 -1.95 13.72 -3.50
C ARG A 30 -1.30 12.71 -4.46
N ASN A 31 0.02 12.72 -4.58
CA ASN A 31 0.76 11.86 -5.53
C ASN A 31 1.59 10.77 -4.86
N PHE A 32 1.84 10.87 -3.55
CA PHE A 32 2.75 9.98 -2.85
C PHE A 32 2.06 9.31 -1.67
N VAL A 33 2.24 8.00 -1.61
CA VAL A 33 1.75 7.15 -0.53
C VAL A 33 2.89 6.36 0.08
N ILE A 34 2.77 6.01 1.35
CA ILE A 34 3.66 5.06 2.01
C ILE A 34 2.99 3.70 1.92
N VAL A 35 3.70 2.75 1.31
CA VAL A 35 3.23 1.37 1.17
C VAL A 35 4.18 0.41 1.86
N VAL A 36 3.62 -0.68 2.36
CA VAL A 36 4.33 -1.84 2.89
C VAL A 36 3.69 -3.10 2.34
N GLY A 37 4.48 -4.15 2.17
CA GLY A 37 3.99 -5.48 1.87
C GLY A 37 5.04 -6.53 2.21
N PRO A 38 4.71 -7.83 2.10
CA PRO A 38 5.62 -8.92 2.45
C PRO A 38 6.95 -8.85 1.69
N ASN A 39 6.91 -8.56 0.39
CA ASN A 39 8.10 -8.35 -0.44
C ASN A 39 8.37 -6.86 -0.74
N VAL A 40 7.53 -5.96 -0.21
CA VAL A 40 7.63 -4.52 -0.46
C VAL A 40 8.08 -3.79 0.79
N LYS A 41 9.34 -3.37 0.80
CA LYS A 41 9.88 -2.57 1.92
C LYS A 41 9.14 -1.25 2.06
N ARG A 42 8.94 -0.82 3.31
CA ARG A 42 8.37 0.47 3.67
C ARG A 42 9.07 1.60 2.92
N ARG A 43 8.38 2.18 1.94
CA ARG A 43 8.92 3.27 1.14
C ARG A 43 7.81 4.17 0.64
N ARG A 44 8.18 5.41 0.34
CA ARG A 44 7.31 6.33 -0.39
C ARG A 44 7.25 5.92 -1.87
N VAL A 45 6.05 5.68 -2.38
CA VAL A 45 5.80 5.30 -3.77
C VAL A 45 4.84 6.31 -4.39
N ASN A 46 5.06 6.60 -5.67
CA ASN A 46 4.15 7.43 -6.43
C ASN A 46 2.89 6.61 -6.77
N MET A 47 1.73 7.23 -6.60
CA MET A 47 0.42 6.66 -6.91
C MET A 47 0.31 6.11 -8.34
N ASN A 48 1.04 6.69 -9.31
CA ASN A 48 1.07 6.21 -10.69
C ASN A 48 1.75 4.83 -10.90
N HIS A 49 2.50 4.33 -9.91
CA HIS A 49 3.20 3.05 -9.99
C HIS A 49 2.43 1.89 -9.34
N ILE A 50 1.34 2.21 -8.66
CA ILE A 50 0.49 1.26 -7.95
C ILE A 50 -0.92 1.29 -8.54
N LYS A 51 -1.55 0.13 -8.59
CA LYS A 51 -2.94 -0.01 -8.98
C LYS A 51 -3.73 -0.41 -7.74
N PRO A 52 -4.71 0.38 -7.28
CA PRO A 52 -5.57 -0.04 -6.19
C PRO A 52 -6.40 -1.25 -6.63
N LEU A 53 -6.52 -2.24 -5.74
CA LEU A 53 -7.43 -3.36 -5.88
C LEU A 53 -8.75 -3.03 -5.18
N ASP A 54 -9.78 -3.84 -5.40
CA ASP A 54 -11.08 -3.70 -4.73
C ASP A 54 -11.05 -4.08 -3.25
N GLU A 55 -10.00 -4.80 -2.84
CA GLU A 55 -9.74 -5.20 -1.46
C GLU A 55 -9.30 -4.01 -0.59
N ALA A 56 -9.90 -3.89 0.58
CA ALA A 56 -9.52 -2.95 1.63
C ALA A 56 -9.43 -3.69 2.95
N VAL A 57 -8.35 -3.45 3.68
CA VAL A 57 -8.12 -3.99 5.01
C VAL A 57 -8.17 -2.84 6.00
N PRO A 58 -8.97 -2.91 7.08
CA PRO A 58 -9.00 -1.85 8.08
C PRO A 58 -7.66 -1.82 8.84
N LEU A 59 -6.80 -0.86 8.51
CA LEU A 59 -5.53 -0.59 9.19
C LEU A 59 -5.55 0.80 9.83
N GLN A 60 -4.84 0.94 10.95
CA GLN A 60 -4.61 2.26 11.55
C GLN A 60 -3.52 3.02 10.79
N ARG A 61 -3.60 4.36 10.81
CA ARG A 61 -2.52 5.21 10.28
C ARG A 61 -1.23 4.86 11.00
N ASN A 62 -0.18 4.58 10.22
CA ASN A 62 1.16 4.26 10.71
C ASN A 62 1.30 2.88 11.37
N ALA A 63 0.48 1.90 10.98
CA ALA A 63 0.66 0.49 11.37
C ALA A 63 2.09 -0.01 11.09
N THR A 64 2.57 -0.94 11.91
CA THR A 64 3.92 -1.48 11.77
C THR A 64 4.01 -2.47 10.61
N ASP A 65 5.25 -2.77 10.19
CA ASP A 65 5.49 -3.68 9.07
C ASP A 65 4.86 -5.07 9.32
N GLU A 66 4.87 -5.52 10.58
CA GLU A 66 4.27 -6.79 11.01
C GLU A 66 2.75 -6.80 10.87
N GLU A 67 2.06 -5.74 11.29
CA GLU A 67 0.60 -5.61 11.16
C GLU A 67 0.17 -5.54 9.68
N ALA A 68 0.94 -4.82 8.87
CA ALA A 68 0.67 -4.70 7.43
C ALA A 68 0.86 -6.03 6.68
N ILE A 69 1.84 -6.83 7.08
CA ILE A 69 2.07 -8.16 6.50
C ILE A 69 0.99 -9.14 6.98
N ALA A 70 0.61 -9.10 8.26
CA ALA A 70 -0.49 -9.90 8.79
C ALA A 70 -1.83 -9.57 8.11
N ALA A 71 -2.05 -8.30 7.77
CA ALA A 71 -3.22 -7.83 7.03
C ALA A 71 -3.28 -8.34 5.57
N LEU A 72 -2.16 -8.76 4.98
CA LEU A 72 -2.06 -9.30 3.62
C LEU A 72 -2.07 -10.83 3.59
N GLY A 73 -2.11 -11.49 4.76
CA GLY A 73 -2.05 -12.94 4.94
C GLY A 73 -3.40 -13.62 4.94
#